data_AF-A0A6A5GH78-F1
#
_entry.id   AF-A0A6A5GH78-F1
#
_cell.length_a   1.000
_cell.length_b   1.000
_cell.length_c   1.000
_cell.angle_alpha   90.00
_cell.angle_beta   90.00
_cell.angle_gamma   90.00
#
_symmetry.space_group_name_H-M   'P 1'
#
loop_
_entity.id
_entity.type
_entity.pdbx_description
1 polymer ?
#
loop_
_entity_poly.entity_id
_entity_poly.type
_entity_poly.pdbx_seq_one_letter_code
_entity_poly.pdbx_strand_id
1 'polypeptide(L)'
;MTTSFPLLRLPYPVLKLVLEQMKFVERIVLSLLSKRARMFLKLLKMKCKYINLILDSSSIKMNVFFDNSKELKVDILILGYPEVYFKEVYFKHEYDYIAWRPCALPPLDYFLPIMDVTHCKSIKQFIIVELPQIGILLGKLTRLLAKLPEIDEVVAQNTYHSSPDSPLLKVLRMLWMNKECNHRLEYLQVATRRLLSSEEINILLKGLNAVQVPITTDRTLGNIKQFISEVEDEMLIFEYDITRDDGRAATIRIGTRGTVCFYVWPESTNLEQN
;
A
#
# COMPACT_ATOMS: atom_id res chain seq x y z
N MET A 1 -37.14 11.00 4.43
CA MET A 1 -36.24 10.36 5.40
C MET A 1 -35.34 11.43 6.01
N THR A 2 -35.55 11.78 7.27
CA THR A 2 -34.83 12.82 7.99
C THR A 2 -33.50 12.26 8.50
N THR A 3 -32.36 12.84 8.10
CA THR A 3 -31.06 12.47 8.69
C THR A 3 -31.08 12.77 10.19
N SER A 4 -30.80 11.79 11.04
CA SER A 4 -31.02 11.84 12.50
C SER A 4 -30.04 12.72 13.28
N PHE A 5 -29.02 13.30 12.63
CA PHE A 5 -27.96 14.06 13.30
C PHE A 5 -28.14 15.58 13.09
N PRO A 6 -28.64 16.34 14.09
CA PRO A 6 -28.97 17.77 13.95
C PRO A 6 -27.78 18.63 13.54
N LEU A 7 -26.57 18.28 14.00
CA LEU A 7 -25.35 19.01 13.69
C LEU A 7 -25.11 19.13 12.17
N LEU A 8 -25.39 18.07 11.39
CA LEU A 8 -25.17 18.08 9.94
C LEU A 8 -26.22 18.88 9.16
N ARG A 9 -27.23 19.44 9.84
CA ARG A 9 -28.23 20.34 9.23
C ARG A 9 -27.82 21.81 9.30
N LEU A 10 -26.82 22.14 10.12
CA LEU A 10 -26.36 23.52 10.26
C LEU A 10 -25.75 24.02 8.94
N PRO A 11 -25.89 25.33 8.64
CA PRO A 11 -25.15 25.97 7.56
C PRO A 11 -23.64 25.74 7.71
N TYR A 12 -22.95 25.53 6.59
CA TYR A 12 -21.52 25.19 6.61
C TYR A 12 -20.65 26.18 7.41
N PRO A 13 -20.86 27.52 7.39
CA PRO A 13 -20.05 28.44 8.20
C PRO A 13 -20.11 28.13 9.71
N VAL A 14 -21.30 27.81 10.22
CA VAL A 14 -21.49 27.45 11.64
C VAL A 14 -20.90 26.07 11.92
N LEU A 15 -21.14 25.12 11.02
CA LEU A 15 -20.62 23.77 11.14
C LEU A 15 -19.09 23.75 11.12
N LYS A 16 -18.46 24.57 10.27
CA LYS A 16 -17.00 24.70 10.16
C LYS A 16 -16.40 25.07 11.51
N LEU A 17 -16.97 26.04 12.22
CA LEU A 17 -16.51 26.43 13.56
C LEU A 17 -16.55 25.24 14.53
N VAL A 18 -17.66 24.48 14.54
CA VAL A 18 -17.77 23.29 15.40
C VAL A 18 -16.74 22.24 15.02
N LEU A 19 -16.58 21.96 13.72
CA LEU A 19 -15.61 20.97 13.24
C LEU A 19 -14.17 21.39 13.55
N GLU A 20 -13.86 22.68 13.53
CA GLU A 20 -12.53 23.22 13.87
C GLU A 20 -12.21 23.14 15.37
N GLN A 21 -13.22 23.04 16.25
CA GLN A 21 -13.04 22.81 17.68
C GLN A 21 -12.90 21.32 18.05
N MET A 22 -13.40 20.41 17.21
CA MET A 22 -13.27 18.96 17.45
C MET A 22 -11.81 18.52 17.41
N LYS A 23 -11.46 17.50 18.20
CA LYS A 23 -10.14 16.87 18.11
C LYS A 23 -9.94 16.26 16.73
N PHE A 24 -8.67 16.12 16.35
CA PHE A 24 -8.32 15.60 15.03
C PHE A 24 -8.93 14.20 14.79
N VAL A 25 -8.82 13.29 15.76
CA VAL A 25 -9.36 11.92 15.64
C VAL A 25 -10.89 11.93 15.54
N GLU A 26 -11.57 12.79 16.30
CA GLU A 26 -13.03 12.92 16.28
C GLU A 26 -13.53 13.34 14.89
N ARG A 27 -12.82 14.26 14.22
CA ARG A 27 -13.12 14.65 12.84
C ARG A 27 -13.03 13.44 11.90
N ILE A 28 -11.96 12.66 12.01
CA ILE A 28 -11.78 11.47 11.17
C ILE A 28 -12.91 10.47 11.41
N VAL A 29 -13.22 10.14 12.66
CA VAL A 29 -14.31 9.21 13.01
C VAL A 29 -15.67 9.74 12.52
N LEU A 30 -15.94 11.04 12.68
CA LEU A 30 -17.16 11.68 12.17
C LEU A 30 -17.31 11.53 10.66
N SER A 31 -16.21 11.56 9.89
CA SER A 31 -16.25 11.34 8.43
C SER A 31 -16.74 9.95 8.03
N LEU A 32 -16.56 8.96 8.91
CA LEU A 32 -16.94 7.57 8.68
C LEU A 32 -18.44 7.33 8.95
N LEU A 33 -19.11 8.25 9.66
CA LEU A 33 -20.52 8.08 10.05
C LEU A 33 -21.50 8.33 8.90
N SER A 34 -21.17 9.19 7.93
CA SER A 34 -22.03 9.43 6.77
C SER A 34 -21.32 10.11 5.61
N LYS A 35 -21.86 9.94 4.38
CA LYS A 35 -21.42 10.67 3.18
C LYS A 35 -21.49 12.19 3.37
N ARG A 36 -22.52 12.68 4.07
CA ARG A 36 -22.71 14.12 4.34
C ARG A 36 -21.64 14.66 5.29
N ALA A 37 -21.33 13.94 6.36
CA ALA A 37 -20.24 14.32 7.27
C ALA A 37 -18.89 14.37 6.54
N ARG A 38 -18.60 13.35 5.72
CA ARG A 38 -17.41 13.31 4.87
C ARG A 38 -17.30 14.53 3.95
N MET A 39 -18.40 14.92 3.31
CA MET A 39 -18.43 16.08 2.41
C MET A 39 -18.02 17.38 3.13
N PHE A 40 -18.52 17.61 4.35
CA PHE A 40 -18.15 18.80 5.12
C PHE A 40 -16.70 18.78 5.59
N LEU A 41 -16.20 17.62 6.04
CA LEU A 41 -14.82 17.47 6.49
C LEU A 41 -13.82 17.60 5.35
N LYS A 42 -14.18 17.17 4.14
CA LYS A 42 -13.38 17.38 2.93
C LYS A 42 -13.11 18.87 2.67
N LEU A 43 -14.05 19.75 3.01
CA LEU A 43 -13.88 21.20 2.84
C LEU A 43 -12.85 21.82 3.81
N LEU A 44 -12.47 21.11 4.88
CA LEU A 44 -11.41 21.57 5.79
C LEU A 44 -10.00 21.49 5.19
N LYS A 45 -9.84 20.87 4.01
CA LYS A 45 -8.57 20.81 3.26
C LYS A 45 -7.38 20.35 4.11
N MET A 46 -7.55 19.26 4.84
CA MET A 46 -6.44 18.60 5.53
C MET A 46 -5.41 18.15 4.50
N LYS A 47 -4.18 18.67 4.57
CA LYS A 47 -3.11 18.33 3.63
C LYS A 47 -2.33 17.10 4.12
N CYS A 48 -2.53 15.98 3.45
CA CYS A 48 -1.74 14.78 3.65
C CYS A 48 -0.51 14.78 2.74
N LYS A 49 0.63 14.43 3.32
CA LYS A 49 1.89 14.27 2.62
C LYS A 49 1.95 12.90 1.92
N TYR A 50 1.69 11.83 2.67
CA TYR A 50 1.60 10.48 2.14
C TYR A 50 0.89 9.52 3.10
N ILE A 51 0.46 8.40 2.56
CA ILE A 51 -0.16 7.29 3.31
C ILE A 51 0.67 6.04 3.11
N ASN A 52 0.91 5.33 4.20
CA ASN A 52 1.47 3.99 4.19
C ASN A 52 0.39 3.00 4.66
N LEU A 53 0.26 1.89 3.95
CA LEU A 53 -0.59 0.77 4.32
C LEU A 53 0.28 -0.42 4.71
N ILE A 54 -0.05 -1.06 5.82
CA ILE A 54 0.66 -2.24 6.31
C ILE A 54 -0.37 -3.35 6.49
N LEU A 55 -0.16 -4.45 5.79
CA LEU A 55 -0.91 -5.67 5.97
C LEU A 55 -0.08 -6.64 6.81
N ASP A 56 -0.70 -7.10 7.88
CA ASP A 56 -0.18 -8.11 8.78
C ASP A 56 -1.09 -9.34 8.74
N SER A 57 -0.66 -10.46 9.32
CA SER A 57 -1.41 -11.73 9.31
C SER A 57 -2.82 -11.60 9.91
N SER A 58 -3.00 -10.70 10.87
CA SER A 58 -4.25 -10.48 11.62
C SER A 58 -4.72 -9.03 11.67
N SER A 59 -4.02 -8.09 11.01
CA SER A 59 -4.38 -6.68 11.07
C SER A 59 -4.06 -5.93 9.78
N ILE A 60 -4.80 -4.85 9.55
CA ILE A 60 -4.49 -3.87 8.50
C ILE A 60 -4.28 -2.53 9.18
N LYS A 61 -3.09 -1.96 9.00
CA LYS A 61 -2.70 -0.68 9.59
C LYS A 61 -2.58 0.36 8.48
N MET A 62 -3.10 1.56 8.72
CA MET A 62 -2.96 2.71 7.84
C MET A 62 -2.32 3.85 8.63
N ASN A 63 -1.16 4.27 8.18
CA ASN A 63 -0.44 5.41 8.74
C ASN A 63 -0.56 6.58 7.77
N VAL A 64 -1.19 7.66 8.22
CA VAL A 64 -1.38 8.89 7.43
C VAL A 64 -0.46 9.96 7.99
N PHE A 65 0.44 10.46 7.14
CA PHE A 65 1.39 11.51 7.48
C PHE A 65 0.92 12.84 6.89
N PHE A 66 0.87 13.87 7.72
CA PHE A 66 0.45 15.22 7.35
C PHE A 66 1.66 16.15 7.20
N ASP A 67 1.48 17.25 6.46
CA ASP A 67 2.54 18.23 6.19
C ASP A 67 3.10 18.87 7.47
N ASN A 68 2.28 18.95 8.52
CA ASN A 68 2.66 19.48 9.83
C ASN A 68 3.31 18.43 10.75
N SER A 69 3.87 17.36 10.17
CA SER A 69 4.51 16.24 10.88
C SER A 69 3.60 15.48 11.84
N LYS A 70 2.27 15.68 11.76
CA LYS A 70 1.30 14.87 12.50
C LYS A 70 1.14 13.51 11.84
N GLU A 71 0.92 12.50 12.67
CA GLU A 71 0.65 11.13 12.24
C GLU A 71 -0.70 10.67 12.78
N LEU A 72 -1.51 10.07 11.91
CA LEU A 72 -2.70 9.32 12.29
C LEU A 72 -2.45 7.85 11.99
N LYS A 73 -2.60 7.01 13.02
CA LYS A 73 -2.54 5.55 12.88
C LYS A 73 -3.94 4.99 12.98
N VAL A 74 -4.32 4.17 12.01
CA VAL A 74 -5.59 3.45 11.98
C VAL A 74 -5.29 1.96 11.94
N ASP A 75 -5.49 1.29 13.07
CA ASP A 75 -5.28 -0.16 13.18
C ASP A 75 -6.64 -0.85 13.09
N ILE A 76 -6.83 -1.67 12.05
CA ILE A 76 -7.99 -2.54 11.92
C ILE A 76 -7.55 -3.94 12.32
N LEU A 77 -8.02 -4.41 13.48
CA LEU A 77 -7.82 -5.79 13.87
C LEU A 77 -8.87 -6.66 13.17
N ILE A 78 -8.39 -7.70 12.52
CA ILE A 78 -9.20 -8.75 11.89
C ILE A 78 -8.93 -10.02 12.68
N LEU A 79 -9.55 -10.12 13.86
CA LEU A 79 -9.51 -11.35 14.66
C LEU A 79 -10.64 -12.26 14.17
N GLY A 80 -10.30 -13.46 13.73
CA GLY A 80 -11.30 -14.43 13.25
C GLY A 80 -10.86 -15.87 13.49
N TYR A 81 -11.53 -16.54 14.44
CA TYR A 81 -11.83 -17.96 14.28
C TYR A 81 -12.91 -18.11 13.20
N PRO A 82 -13.06 -19.26 12.52
CA PRO A 82 -13.92 -19.41 11.34
C PRO A 82 -15.36 -18.92 11.49
N GLU A 83 -15.86 -18.84 12.73
CA GLU A 83 -17.27 -18.60 13.07
C GLU A 83 -17.54 -17.23 13.71
N VAL A 84 -16.54 -16.49 14.18
CA VAL A 84 -16.72 -15.18 14.83
C VAL A 84 -15.63 -14.20 14.42
N TYR A 85 -15.98 -13.23 13.57
CA TYR A 85 -15.09 -12.13 13.18
C TYR A 85 -15.35 -10.91 14.06
N PHE A 86 -14.41 -10.62 14.96
CA PHE A 86 -14.40 -9.35 15.68
C PHE A 86 -13.66 -8.31 14.83
N LYS A 87 -14.32 -7.17 14.59
CA LYS A 87 -13.72 -6.02 13.91
C LYS A 87 -13.66 -4.86 14.89
N GLU A 88 -12.46 -4.48 15.26
CA GLU A 88 -12.20 -3.27 16.04
C GLU A 88 -11.26 -2.39 15.24
N VAL A 89 -11.62 -1.11 15.16
CA VAL A 89 -10.85 -0.08 14.48
C VAL A 89 -10.34 0.89 15.52
N TYR A 90 -9.03 1.03 15.59
CA TYR A 90 -8.37 1.90 16.54
C TYR A 90 -7.78 3.09 15.81
N PHE A 91 -8.20 4.29 16.20
CA PHE A 91 -7.62 5.53 15.72
C PHE A 91 -6.70 6.09 16.80
N LYS A 92 -5.45 6.38 16.44
CA LYS A 92 -4.45 6.95 17.34
C LYS A 92 -3.83 8.19 16.70
N HIS A 93 -3.74 9.26 17.48
CA HIS A 93 -3.06 10.49 17.08
C HIS A 93 -2.45 11.14 18.33
N GLU A 94 -1.12 11.28 18.37
CA GLU A 94 -0.41 11.78 19.56
C GLU A 94 -0.80 10.97 20.82
N TYR A 95 -1.46 11.59 21.80
CA TYR A 95 -1.96 10.95 23.03
C TYR A 95 -3.46 10.59 22.95
N ASP A 96 -4.16 10.95 21.87
CA ASP A 96 -5.58 10.65 21.69
C ASP A 96 -5.77 9.27 21.04
N TYR A 97 -6.77 8.55 21.55
CA TYR A 97 -7.12 7.21 21.11
C TYR A 97 -8.64 7.02 21.10
N ILE A 98 -9.17 6.51 19.98
CA ILE A 98 -10.58 6.12 19.85
C ILE A 98 -10.64 4.67 19.38
N ALA A 99 -11.20 3.80 20.21
CA ALA A 99 -11.63 2.47 19.82
C ALA A 99 -13.04 2.57 19.23
N TRP A 100 -13.21 2.12 17.99
CA TRP A 100 -14.48 2.14 17.29
C TRP A 100 -14.86 0.74 16.84
N ARG A 101 -16.09 0.33 17.16
CA ARG A 101 -16.69 -0.93 16.71
C ARG A 101 -17.66 -0.64 15.57
N PRO A 102 -17.25 -0.83 14.32
CA PRO A 102 -18.15 -0.56 13.20
C PRO A 102 -19.19 -1.67 13.05
N CYS A 103 -20.45 -1.26 12.90
CA CYS A 103 -21.58 -2.21 12.85
C CYS A 103 -21.86 -2.84 11.47
N ALA A 104 -21.09 -2.58 10.39
CA ALA A 104 -21.41 -3.18 9.08
C ALA A 104 -20.30 -3.19 8.01
N LEU A 105 -19.36 -2.23 8.02
CA LEU A 105 -18.50 -2.02 6.85
C LEU A 105 -17.33 -3.04 6.75
N PRO A 106 -16.98 -3.48 5.54
CA PRO A 106 -15.70 -4.13 5.26
C PRO A 106 -14.51 -3.24 5.67
N PRO A 107 -13.37 -3.83 6.11
CA PRO A 107 -12.16 -3.08 6.50
C PRO A 107 -11.69 -1.99 5.53
N LEU A 108 -11.89 -2.18 4.22
CA LEU A 108 -11.42 -1.23 3.20
C LEU A 108 -12.33 -0.03 2.99
N ASP A 109 -13.59 -0.15 3.38
CA ASP A 109 -14.55 0.93 3.23
C ASP A 109 -14.29 2.06 4.24
N TYR A 110 -13.31 1.88 5.15
CA TYR A 110 -12.80 2.94 6.03
C TYR A 110 -11.65 3.74 5.41
N PHE A 111 -10.78 3.12 4.60
CA PHE A 111 -9.60 3.80 4.07
C PHE A 111 -9.95 4.82 3.00
N LEU A 112 -10.84 4.48 2.06
CA LEU A 112 -11.30 5.40 1.02
C LEU A 112 -11.87 6.71 1.60
N PRO A 113 -12.77 6.70 2.61
CA PRO A 113 -13.17 7.92 3.31
C PRO A 113 -12.03 8.74 3.89
N ILE A 114 -11.04 8.08 4.49
CA ILE A 114 -9.90 8.77 5.10
C ILE A 114 -9.10 9.45 4.00
N MET A 115 -8.78 8.74 2.92
CA MET A 115 -8.10 9.29 1.74
C MET A 115 -8.87 10.47 1.12
N ASP A 116 -10.20 10.35 1.01
CA ASP A 116 -11.08 11.40 0.49
C ASP A 116 -10.98 12.71 1.30
N VAL A 117 -10.94 12.59 2.63
CA VAL A 117 -10.97 13.72 3.57
C VAL A 117 -9.58 14.33 3.75
N THR A 118 -8.54 13.51 3.65
CA THR A 118 -7.14 13.94 3.72
C THR A 118 -6.57 14.37 2.36
N HIS A 119 -7.40 14.34 1.31
CA HIS A 119 -7.05 14.69 -0.08
C HIS A 119 -5.85 13.92 -0.64
N CYS A 120 -5.60 12.72 -0.11
CA CYS A 120 -4.51 11.88 -0.57
C CYS A 120 -4.98 11.03 -1.76
N LYS A 121 -4.29 11.14 -2.89
CA LYS A 121 -4.66 10.47 -4.14
C LYS A 121 -4.02 9.10 -4.34
N SER A 122 -2.92 8.83 -3.66
CA SER A 122 -2.14 7.60 -3.81
C SER A 122 -1.60 7.12 -2.48
N ILE A 123 -1.15 5.87 -2.48
CA ILE A 123 -0.46 5.26 -1.35
C ILE A 123 1.03 5.26 -1.68
N LYS A 124 1.85 5.80 -0.79
CA LYS A 124 3.30 5.83 -1.03
C LYS A 124 3.89 4.43 -0.89
N GLN A 125 3.58 3.74 0.20
CA GLN A 125 4.09 2.39 0.47
C GLN A 125 2.97 1.46 0.91
N PHE A 126 2.90 0.30 0.28
CA PHE A 126 2.08 -0.83 0.73
C PHE A 126 2.98 -1.99 1.17
N ILE A 127 3.02 -2.23 2.47
CA ILE A 127 3.89 -3.23 3.10
C ILE A 127 3.05 -4.45 3.46
N ILE A 128 3.46 -5.63 3.05
CA ILE A 128 2.88 -6.92 3.43
C ILE A 128 3.90 -7.59 4.34
N VAL A 129 3.68 -7.60 5.65
CA VAL A 129 4.64 -8.14 6.62
C VAL A 129 4.60 -9.66 6.66
N GLU A 130 3.41 -10.24 6.59
CA GLU A 130 3.20 -11.68 6.56
C GLU A 130 1.99 -11.96 5.69
N LEU A 131 2.14 -12.83 4.68
CA LEU A 131 0.97 -13.28 3.93
C LEU A 131 0.15 -14.22 4.81
N PRO A 132 -1.14 -13.93 5.03
CA PRO A 132 -1.96 -14.86 5.77
C PRO A 132 -2.05 -16.18 4.99
N GLN A 133 -1.62 -17.28 5.62
CA GLN A 133 -1.63 -18.62 5.01
C GLN A 133 -3.03 -19.11 4.64
N ILE A 134 -4.08 -18.38 5.04
CA ILE A 134 -5.47 -18.70 4.81
C ILE A 134 -5.88 -18.22 3.41
N GLY A 135 -6.16 -19.13 2.48
CA GLY A 135 -6.60 -18.82 1.11
C GLY A 135 -7.81 -17.84 1.01
N ILE A 136 -8.60 -17.72 2.08
CA ILE A 136 -9.69 -16.73 2.21
C ILE A 136 -9.15 -15.28 2.18
N LEU A 137 -7.99 -15.02 2.78
CA LEU A 137 -7.39 -13.69 2.82
C LEU A 137 -6.71 -13.34 1.49
N LEU A 138 -6.24 -14.32 0.74
CA LEU A 138 -5.74 -14.13 -0.63
C LEU A 138 -6.82 -13.66 -1.60
N GLY A 139 -7.99 -14.30 -1.57
CA GLY A 139 -9.15 -13.84 -2.35
C GLY A 139 -9.69 -12.47 -1.89
N LYS A 140 -9.42 -12.08 -0.64
CA LYS A 140 -9.69 -10.73 -0.13
C LYS A 140 -8.61 -9.74 -0.53
N LEU A 141 -7.35 -10.15 -0.60
CA LEU A 141 -6.21 -9.35 -1.01
C LEU A 141 -6.28 -8.94 -2.48
N THR A 142 -6.72 -9.84 -3.35
CA THR A 142 -6.95 -9.48 -4.75
C THR A 142 -8.05 -8.42 -4.89
N ARG A 143 -9.16 -8.56 -4.16
CA ARG A 143 -10.20 -7.52 -4.08
C ARG A 143 -9.71 -6.23 -3.43
N LEU A 144 -8.77 -6.34 -2.49
CA LEU A 144 -8.18 -5.21 -1.79
C LEU A 144 -7.35 -4.39 -2.76
N LEU A 145 -6.37 -5.03 -3.40
CA LEU A 145 -5.49 -4.41 -4.39
C LEU A 145 -6.28 -3.81 -5.56
N ALA A 146 -7.35 -4.47 -6.03
CA ALA A 146 -8.20 -3.95 -7.09
C ALA A 146 -9.00 -2.68 -6.71
N LYS A 147 -9.19 -2.40 -5.42
CA LYS A 147 -9.91 -1.21 -4.93
C LYS A 147 -8.98 -0.12 -4.41
N LEU A 148 -7.71 -0.45 -4.17
CA LEU A 148 -6.75 0.55 -3.74
C LEU A 148 -6.48 1.51 -4.90
N PRO A 149 -6.29 2.81 -4.60
CA PRO A 149 -5.79 3.75 -5.60
C PRO A 149 -4.35 3.40 -5.97
N GLU A 150 -3.79 4.17 -6.90
CA GLU A 150 -2.41 4.03 -7.35
C GLU A 150 -1.43 4.01 -6.16
N ILE A 151 -0.48 3.07 -6.23
CA ILE A 151 0.53 2.79 -5.20
C ILE A 151 1.91 3.05 -5.78
N ASP A 152 2.74 3.83 -5.10
CA ASP A 152 4.09 4.16 -5.58
C ASP A 152 5.07 2.99 -5.32
N GLU A 153 4.99 2.36 -4.14
CA GLU A 153 5.89 1.30 -3.72
C GLU A 153 5.16 0.15 -3.02
N VAL A 154 5.55 -1.10 -3.31
CA VAL A 154 5.03 -2.30 -2.65
C VAL A 154 6.19 -3.12 -2.08
N VAL A 155 6.10 -3.52 -0.82
CA VAL A 155 7.13 -4.35 -0.16
C VAL A 155 6.45 -5.53 0.51
N ALA A 156 6.73 -6.75 0.08
CA ALA A 156 6.26 -7.98 0.72
C ALA A 156 7.40 -8.70 1.43
N GLN A 157 7.23 -8.92 2.72
CA GLN A 157 8.18 -9.53 3.63
C GLN A 157 7.67 -10.91 4.07
N ASN A 158 8.61 -11.76 4.48
CA ASN A 158 8.38 -12.91 5.33
C ASN A 158 7.40 -13.98 4.83
N THR A 159 7.58 -14.44 3.61
CA THR A 159 6.68 -15.43 3.01
C THR A 159 7.20 -16.84 3.16
N TYR A 160 7.40 -17.28 4.40
CA TYR A 160 7.76 -18.67 4.68
C TYR A 160 6.73 -19.59 4.02
N HIS A 161 7.18 -20.59 3.25
CA HIS A 161 6.38 -21.63 2.58
C HIS A 161 5.75 -21.32 1.22
N SER A 162 6.16 -20.25 0.53
CA SER A 162 5.68 -19.99 -0.83
C SER A 162 6.32 -20.94 -1.86
N SER A 163 5.56 -21.94 -2.31
CA SER A 163 5.82 -22.82 -3.48
C SER A 163 5.91 -22.01 -4.80
N PRO A 164 6.46 -22.55 -5.92
CA PRO A 164 6.36 -21.93 -7.26
C PRO A 164 4.94 -21.51 -7.67
N ASP A 165 3.90 -22.19 -7.16
CA ASP A 165 2.48 -21.79 -7.33
C ASP A 165 2.04 -20.73 -6.32
N SER A 166 2.99 -19.99 -5.74
CA SER A 166 2.69 -19.15 -4.60
C SER A 166 1.71 -18.04 -4.98
N PRO A 167 0.72 -17.82 -4.11
CA PRO A 167 0.02 -16.55 -3.95
C PRO A 167 0.79 -15.28 -4.32
N LEU A 168 2.09 -15.23 -3.99
CA LEU A 168 2.95 -14.08 -4.26
C LEU A 168 3.20 -13.86 -5.72
N LEU A 169 3.65 -14.88 -6.46
CA LEU A 169 3.91 -14.74 -7.90
C LEU A 169 2.64 -14.30 -8.64
N LYS A 170 1.48 -14.76 -8.16
CA LYS A 170 0.18 -14.29 -8.65
C LYS A 170 -0.11 -12.83 -8.30
N VAL A 171 0.15 -12.40 -7.06
CA VAL A 171 0.00 -11.01 -6.63
C VAL A 171 0.99 -10.09 -7.35
N LEU A 172 2.22 -10.54 -7.57
CA LEU A 172 3.25 -9.81 -8.31
C LEU A 172 2.87 -9.60 -9.76
N ARG A 173 2.46 -10.68 -10.45
CA ARG A 173 1.92 -10.57 -11.79
C ARG A 173 0.68 -9.67 -11.83
N MET A 174 -0.18 -9.70 -10.81
CA MET A 174 -1.35 -8.83 -10.78
C MET A 174 -0.99 -7.35 -10.61
N LEU A 175 -0.04 -7.02 -9.73
CA LEU A 175 0.38 -5.65 -9.47
C LEU A 175 1.25 -5.06 -10.58
N TRP A 176 2.06 -5.90 -11.23
CA TRP A 176 3.08 -5.47 -12.18
C TRP A 176 2.74 -5.76 -13.65
N MET A 177 1.96 -6.81 -13.94
CA MET A 177 1.77 -7.37 -15.29
C MET A 177 0.31 -7.42 -15.78
N ASN A 178 -0.67 -7.00 -14.99
CA ASN A 178 -2.05 -7.01 -15.46
C ASN A 178 -2.30 -5.82 -16.40
N LYS A 179 -3.27 -5.96 -17.31
CA LYS A 179 -3.64 -4.98 -18.37
C LYS A 179 -4.06 -3.58 -17.87
N GLU A 180 -4.08 -3.39 -16.55
CA GLU A 180 -4.21 -2.11 -15.84
C GLU A 180 -2.99 -1.99 -14.92
N CYS A 181 -1.80 -1.87 -15.52
CA CYS A 181 -0.57 -1.65 -14.77
C CYS A 181 -0.77 -0.43 -13.87
N ASN A 182 -0.47 -0.56 -12.58
CA ASN A 182 -0.41 0.62 -11.71
C ASN A 182 0.71 1.52 -12.24
N HIS A 183 0.34 2.57 -12.98
CA HIS A 183 1.27 3.45 -13.69
C HIS A 183 2.20 4.20 -12.73
N ARG A 184 1.80 4.35 -11.47
CA ARG A 184 2.64 4.96 -10.44
C ARG A 184 3.55 3.99 -9.71
N LEU A 185 3.40 2.67 -9.91
CA LEU A 185 4.24 1.69 -9.24
C LEU A 185 5.68 1.80 -9.77
N GLU A 186 6.57 2.30 -8.93
CA GLU A 186 7.98 2.51 -9.24
C GLU A 186 8.86 1.43 -8.61
N TYR A 187 8.43 0.89 -7.47
CA TYR A 187 9.20 -0.09 -6.72
C TYR A 187 8.34 -1.24 -6.20
N LEU A 188 8.81 -2.47 -6.41
CA LEU A 188 8.18 -3.67 -5.89
C LEU A 188 9.26 -4.62 -5.35
N GLN A 189 9.20 -4.95 -4.07
CA GLN A 189 10.11 -5.89 -3.42
C GLN A 189 9.34 -7.06 -2.84
N VAL A 190 9.87 -8.28 -3.00
CA VAL A 190 9.38 -9.48 -2.33
C VAL A 190 10.54 -10.27 -1.76
N ALA A 191 10.53 -10.49 -0.45
CA ALA A 191 11.49 -11.33 0.22
C ALA A 191 10.89 -12.71 0.51
N THR A 192 11.30 -13.72 -0.27
CA THR A 192 10.86 -15.12 -0.05
C THR A 192 11.68 -15.85 1.02
N ARG A 193 12.85 -15.29 1.40
CA ARG A 193 13.78 -15.83 2.40
C ARG A 193 14.29 -17.24 2.09
N ARG A 194 14.27 -17.64 0.80
CA ARG A 194 14.90 -18.86 0.29
C ARG A 194 15.45 -18.63 -1.11
N LEU A 195 16.49 -19.35 -1.49
CA LEU A 195 16.98 -19.30 -2.86
C LEU A 195 15.88 -19.72 -3.85
N LEU A 196 15.68 -18.93 -4.91
CA LEU A 196 14.77 -19.27 -5.99
C LEU A 196 15.45 -20.27 -6.94
N SER A 197 14.71 -21.30 -7.35
CA SER A 197 15.20 -22.23 -8.37
C SER A 197 15.17 -21.59 -9.76
N SER A 198 15.95 -22.12 -10.69
CA SER A 198 15.94 -21.64 -12.09
C SER A 198 14.56 -21.74 -12.72
N GLU A 199 13.75 -22.74 -12.35
CA GLU A 199 12.38 -22.90 -12.82
C GLU A 199 11.46 -21.78 -12.33
N GLU A 200 11.61 -21.36 -11.08
CA GLU A 200 10.84 -20.25 -10.50
C GLU A 200 11.21 -18.90 -11.11
N ILE A 201 12.51 -18.69 -11.38
CA ILE A 201 12.98 -17.51 -12.10
C ILE A 201 12.41 -17.50 -13.52
N ASN A 202 12.43 -18.63 -14.22
CA ASN A 202 11.84 -18.74 -15.55
C ASN A 202 10.32 -18.46 -15.52
N ILE A 203 9.60 -18.95 -14.51
CA ILE A 203 8.18 -18.65 -14.32
C ILE A 203 7.96 -17.16 -14.05
N LEU A 204 8.80 -16.50 -13.24
CA LEU A 204 8.71 -15.07 -12.97
C LEU A 204 8.89 -14.24 -14.25
N LEU A 205 9.93 -14.56 -15.04
CA LEU A 205 10.31 -13.83 -16.24
C LEU A 205 9.44 -14.15 -17.47
N LYS A 206 8.64 -15.22 -17.41
CA LYS A 206 7.80 -15.65 -18.53
C LYS A 206 6.78 -14.56 -18.91
N GLY A 207 6.98 -14.02 -20.11
CA GLY A 207 6.15 -12.96 -20.69
C GLY A 207 6.70 -11.55 -20.51
N LEU A 208 7.87 -11.38 -19.88
CA LEU A 208 8.47 -10.05 -19.61
C LEU A 208 9.48 -9.58 -20.65
N ASN A 209 9.78 -10.40 -21.68
CA ASN A 209 10.88 -10.16 -22.64
C ASN A 209 12.19 -9.73 -21.93
N ALA A 210 12.50 -10.41 -20.83
CA ALA A 210 13.62 -10.06 -19.97
C ALA A 210 14.97 -10.35 -20.62
N VAL A 211 15.87 -9.37 -20.58
CA VAL A 211 17.25 -9.48 -21.06
C VAL A 211 18.17 -9.54 -19.86
N GLN A 212 18.94 -10.63 -19.72
CA GLN A 212 19.89 -10.76 -18.63
C GLN A 212 21.05 -9.78 -18.81
N VAL A 213 21.42 -9.10 -17.72
CA VAL A 213 22.50 -8.12 -17.72
C VAL A 213 23.61 -8.57 -16.76
N PRO A 214 24.90 -8.38 -17.10
CA PRO A 214 25.99 -8.61 -16.17
C PRO A 214 25.86 -7.73 -14.92
N ILE A 215 26.07 -8.34 -13.76
CA ILE A 215 26.14 -7.61 -12.49
C ILE A 215 27.47 -6.86 -12.46
N THR A 216 27.44 -5.57 -12.77
CA THR A 216 28.61 -4.69 -12.74
C THR A 216 28.38 -3.62 -11.67
N THR A 217 29.44 -3.31 -10.92
CA THR A 217 29.42 -2.30 -9.84
C THR A 217 29.16 -0.88 -10.33
N ASP A 218 29.30 -0.65 -11.64
CA ASP A 218 29.38 0.68 -12.22
C ASP A 218 28.07 1.14 -12.87
N ARG A 219 27.00 0.32 -12.81
CA ARG A 219 25.65 0.76 -13.16
C ARG A 219 25.14 1.72 -12.09
N THR A 220 25.58 2.97 -12.16
CA THR A 220 24.94 4.10 -11.49
C THR A 220 23.61 4.34 -12.18
N LEU A 221 22.61 3.57 -11.80
CA LEU A 221 21.22 3.71 -12.20
C LEU A 221 20.61 5.00 -11.60
N GLY A 222 21.31 6.15 -11.65
CA GLY A 222 20.85 7.41 -11.07
C GLY A 222 20.42 7.31 -9.60
N ASN A 223 19.41 8.09 -9.20
CA ASN A 223 18.77 8.07 -7.87
C ASN A 223 18.00 6.76 -7.56
N ILE A 224 18.25 5.66 -8.28
CA ILE A 224 17.57 4.38 -8.05
C ILE A 224 18.01 3.81 -6.70
N LYS A 225 17.03 3.34 -5.93
CA LYS A 225 17.25 2.64 -4.66
C LYS A 225 18.27 1.53 -4.87
N GLN A 226 19.31 1.55 -4.04
CA GLN A 226 20.23 0.42 -3.94
C GLN A 226 19.45 -0.87 -3.68
N PHE A 227 20.01 -2.01 -4.08
CA PHE A 227 19.44 -3.30 -3.67
C PHE A 227 19.52 -3.38 -2.14
N ILE A 228 18.41 -3.04 -1.50
CA ILE A 228 18.27 -3.08 -0.04
C ILE A 228 17.45 -4.33 0.23
N SER A 229 18.15 -5.39 0.59
CA SER A 229 17.49 -6.54 1.18
C SER A 229 17.36 -6.34 2.69
N GLU A 230 16.23 -6.78 3.22
CA GLU A 230 16.02 -6.92 4.66
C GLU A 230 16.65 -8.20 5.23
N VAL A 231 17.15 -9.07 4.35
CA VAL A 231 17.84 -10.30 4.73
C VAL A 231 19.33 -9.99 4.83
N GLU A 232 19.87 -10.19 6.02
CA GLU A 232 21.30 -10.04 6.31
C GLU A 232 22.14 -10.93 5.36
N ASP A 233 23.27 -10.41 4.91
CA ASP A 233 24.20 -11.02 3.94
C ASP A 233 23.60 -11.39 2.56
N GLU A 234 22.47 -10.81 2.17
CA GLU A 234 21.93 -11.06 0.84
C GLU A 234 22.71 -10.31 -0.24
N MET A 235 23.17 -11.06 -1.24
CA MET A 235 23.92 -10.54 -2.38
C MET A 235 23.09 -10.66 -3.65
N LEU A 236 23.26 -9.72 -4.57
CA LEU A 236 22.65 -9.77 -5.89
C LEU A 236 23.26 -10.93 -6.71
N ILE A 237 22.42 -11.78 -7.30
CA ILE A 237 22.85 -12.93 -8.14
C ILE A 237 22.40 -12.84 -9.59
N PHE A 238 21.26 -12.20 -9.85
CA PHE A 238 20.78 -11.97 -11.21
C PHE A 238 20.21 -10.57 -11.36
N GLU A 239 20.47 -9.97 -12.52
CA GLU A 239 19.87 -8.72 -12.97
C GLU A 239 19.31 -8.91 -14.38
N TYR A 240 18.09 -8.42 -14.60
CA TYR A 240 17.41 -8.46 -15.89
C TYR A 240 16.80 -7.09 -16.20
N ASP A 241 16.97 -6.61 -17.41
CA ASP A 241 16.21 -5.47 -17.90
C ASP A 241 14.96 -5.94 -18.65
N ILE A 242 13.86 -5.23 -18.43
CA ILE A 242 12.56 -5.47 -19.04
C ILE A 242 11.99 -4.16 -19.57
N THR A 243 11.07 -4.26 -20.53
CA THR A 243 10.20 -3.15 -20.92
C THR A 243 8.80 -3.45 -20.41
N ARG A 244 8.24 -2.50 -19.65
CA ARG A 244 6.87 -2.61 -19.14
C ARG A 244 5.85 -2.39 -20.25
N ASP A 245 4.62 -2.82 -20.01
CA ASP A 245 3.48 -2.58 -20.92
C ASP A 245 3.18 -1.08 -21.11
N ASP A 246 3.55 -0.23 -20.14
CA ASP A 246 3.45 1.23 -20.24
C ASP A 246 4.63 1.87 -21.01
N GLY A 247 5.52 1.07 -21.58
CA GLY A 247 6.67 1.50 -22.38
C GLY A 247 7.90 1.92 -21.56
N ARG A 248 7.80 1.99 -20.23
CA ARG A 248 8.94 2.36 -19.39
C ARG A 248 9.92 1.20 -19.21
N ALA A 249 11.20 1.53 -19.18
CA ALA A 249 12.25 0.58 -18.83
C ALA A 249 12.18 0.24 -17.33
N ALA A 250 12.45 -1.02 -17.00
CA ALA A 250 12.54 -1.47 -15.61
C ALA A 250 13.61 -2.57 -15.47
N THR A 251 14.12 -2.73 -14.25
CA THR A 251 15.10 -3.76 -13.92
C THR A 251 14.54 -4.68 -12.85
N ILE A 252 14.77 -5.98 -13.01
CA ILE A 252 14.50 -7.02 -12.03
C ILE A 252 15.83 -7.47 -11.43
N ARG A 253 15.92 -7.44 -10.11
CA ARG A 253 17.06 -7.91 -9.34
C ARG A 253 16.66 -9.06 -8.45
N ILE A 254 17.47 -10.11 -8.42
CA ILE A 254 17.23 -11.31 -7.63
C ILE A 254 18.45 -11.57 -6.75
N GLY A 255 18.23 -11.75 -5.45
CA GLY A 255 19.27 -12.00 -4.46
C GLY A 255 19.45 -13.47 -4.09
N THR A 256 20.58 -13.78 -3.44
CA THR A 256 20.98 -15.13 -2.98
C THR A 256 19.99 -15.76 -2.01
N ARG A 257 19.18 -14.95 -1.32
CA ARG A 257 18.24 -15.41 -0.28
C ARG A 257 16.78 -15.19 -0.70
N GLY A 258 16.54 -14.99 -1.99
CA GLY A 258 15.20 -14.97 -2.59
C GLY A 258 14.47 -13.65 -2.51
N THR A 259 15.20 -12.55 -2.29
CA THR A 259 14.65 -11.22 -2.50
C THR A 259 14.60 -10.93 -3.99
N VAL A 260 13.40 -10.60 -4.47
CA VAL A 260 13.14 -10.17 -5.84
C VAL A 260 12.68 -8.73 -5.79
N CYS A 261 13.36 -7.86 -6.53
CA CYS A 261 13.04 -6.45 -6.60
C CYS A 261 12.80 -6.06 -8.06
N PHE A 262 11.72 -5.34 -8.31
CA PHE A 262 11.42 -4.68 -9.56
C PHE A 262 11.55 -3.17 -9.37
N TYR A 263 12.26 -2.53 -10.29
CA TYR A 263 12.53 -1.09 -10.27
C TYR A 263 12.16 -0.50 -11.61
N VAL A 264 11.30 0.50 -11.64
CA VAL A 264 11.07 1.30 -12.84
C VAL A 264 12.15 2.39 -12.92
N TRP A 265 12.71 2.59 -14.11
CA TRP A 265 13.67 3.66 -14.29
C TRP A 265 12.94 5.00 -14.23
N PRO A 266 13.50 6.01 -13.53
CA PRO A 266 12.94 7.34 -13.61
C PRO A 266 12.96 7.78 -15.07
N GLU A 267 11.89 8.43 -15.52
CA GLU A 267 11.93 9.12 -16.81
C GLU A 267 13.16 10.03 -16.77
N SER A 268 14.03 9.91 -17.77
CA SER A 268 15.20 10.76 -17.89
C SER A 268 14.69 12.20 -17.86
N THR A 269 14.85 12.87 -16.72
CA THR A 269 14.70 14.30 -16.66
C THR A 269 15.77 14.79 -17.62
N ASN A 270 15.34 15.35 -18.75
CA ASN A 270 16.23 16.10 -19.63
C ASN A 270 16.88 17.15 -18.73
N LEU A 271 18.08 16.86 -18.25
CA LEU A 271 18.97 17.87 -17.72
C LEU A 271 19.27 18.74 -18.92
N GLU A 272 18.55 19.85 -19.00
CA GLU A 272 18.83 20.93 -19.93
C GLU A 272 20.33 21.19 -19.89
N GLN A 273 20.98 20.94 -21.03
CA GLN A 273 22.32 21.42 -21.29
C GLN A 273 22.23 22.95 -21.30
N ASN A 274 22.62 23.58 -20.19
CA ASN A 274 23.03 24.98 -20.14
C ASN A 274 24.54 25.06 -20.34
#